data_AF-A0A0P0US12-F1
#
_entry.id   AF-A0A0P0US12-F1
#
_cell.length_a   1.000
_cell.length_b   1.000
_cell.length_c   1.000
_cell.angle_alpha   90.00
_cell.angle_beta   90.00
_cell.angle_gamma   90.00
#
_symmetry.space_group_name_H-M   'P 1'
#
loop_
_entity.id
_entity.type
_entity.pdbx_description
1 polymer ?
#
loop_
_entity_poly.entity_id
_entity_poly.type
_entity_poly.pdbx_seq_one_letter_code
_entity_poly.pdbx_strand_id
1 'polypeptide(L)'
;MFTNTITANISFDYQGQHYSLKSTLDIDHIIHHDNFYQSVYLSVAKSNNIDLHSYQLEVMMDQSIVFTNEKGCVQGCVTDGILDLKLLREAHQKVECLPAIEPLIKKFQVDKDIHSALVEAYLLGKKSK
;
A
#
# COMPACT_ATOMS: atom_id res chain seq x y z
N MET A 1 15.18 6.52 5.54
CA MET A 1 14.19 6.13 4.52
C MET A 1 13.31 5.07 5.13
N PHE A 2 12.06 5.41 5.44
CA PHE A 2 11.09 4.42 5.87
C PHE A 2 10.62 3.67 4.63
N THR A 3 10.78 2.35 4.58
CA THR A 3 10.30 1.53 3.46
C THR A 3 8.88 1.07 3.76
N ASN A 4 7.91 1.64 3.04
CA ASN A 4 6.50 1.31 3.19
C ASN A 4 6.20 0.04 2.40
N THR A 5 6.36 -1.11 3.04
CA THR A 5 6.27 -2.42 2.36
C THR A 5 5.20 -3.29 2.98
N ILE A 6 4.60 -4.13 2.14
CA ILE A 6 3.61 -5.14 2.54
C ILE A 6 3.83 -6.41 1.75
N THR A 7 3.54 -7.56 2.35
CA THR A 7 3.57 -8.85 1.66
C THR A 7 2.16 -9.23 1.22
N ALA A 8 1.97 -9.43 -0.08
CA ALA A 8 0.76 -10.03 -0.64
C ALA A 8 0.98 -11.54 -0.85
N ASN A 9 0.01 -12.33 -0.40
CA ASN A 9 -0.02 -13.78 -0.58
C ASN A 9 -1.29 -14.16 -1.33
N ILE A 10 -1.17 -15.06 -2.31
CA ILE A 10 -2.30 -15.56 -3.09
C ILE A 10 -2.13 -17.07 -3.22
N SER A 11 -3.17 -17.82 -2.84
CA SER A 11 -3.19 -19.28 -2.93
C SER A 11 -4.32 -19.72 -3.85
N PHE A 12 -4.02 -20.61 -4.79
CA PHE A 12 -4.98 -21.09 -5.79
C PHE A 12 -4.57 -22.44 -6.37
N ASP A 13 -5.53 -23.18 -6.90
CA ASP A 13 -5.29 -24.44 -7.60
C ASP A 13 -5.38 -24.22 -9.12
N TYR A 14 -4.38 -24.71 -9.86
CA TYR A 14 -4.33 -24.60 -11.31
C TYR A 14 -3.77 -25.88 -11.91
N GLN A 15 -4.48 -26.47 -12.88
CA GLN A 15 -4.08 -27.72 -13.55
C GLN A 15 -3.74 -28.89 -12.61
N GLY A 16 -4.45 -29.00 -11.48
CA GLY A 16 -4.21 -30.05 -10.48
C GLY A 16 -3.01 -29.81 -9.56
N GLN A 17 -2.37 -28.64 -9.64
CA GLN A 17 -1.30 -28.22 -8.74
C GLN A 17 -1.75 -27.04 -7.87
N HIS A 18 -1.42 -27.12 -6.58
CA HIS A 18 -1.62 -26.03 -5.63
C HIS A 18 -0.47 -25.02 -5.72
N TYR A 19 -0.80 -23.75 -5.91
CA TYR A 19 0.13 -22.63 -5.94
C TYR A 19 -0.09 -21.75 -4.71
N SER A 20 1.00 -21.37 -4.04
CA SER A 20 1.00 -20.40 -2.95
C SER A 20 2.05 -19.34 -3.24
N LEU A 21 1.62 -18.27 -3.89
CA LEU A 21 2.48 -17.19 -4.32
C LEU A 21 2.61 -16.12 -3.26
N LYS A 22 3.81 -15.55 -3.18
CA LYS A 22 4.12 -14.47 -2.26
C LYS A 22 4.93 -13.40 -2.98
N SER A 23 4.61 -12.14 -2.75
CA SER A 23 5.43 -11.03 -3.19
C SER A 23 5.46 -9.90 -2.17
N THR A 24 6.60 -9.22 -2.07
CA THR A 24 6.75 -8.02 -1.24
C THR A 24 6.56 -6.81 -2.13
N LEU A 25 5.56 -6.01 -1.81
CA LEU A 25 5.16 -4.83 -2.54
C LEU A 25 5.70 -3.58 -1.85
N ASP A 26 6.16 -2.64 -2.66
CA ASP A 26 6.45 -1.28 -2.22
C ASP A 26 5.21 -0.41 -2.45
N ILE A 27 4.59 0.02 -1.35
CA ILE A 27 3.36 0.81 -1.37
C ILE A 27 3.58 2.17 -2.02
N ASP A 28 4.77 2.76 -1.89
CA ASP A 28 5.05 4.10 -2.40
C ASP A 28 4.87 4.18 -3.92
N HIS A 29 5.12 3.07 -4.62
CA HIS A 29 4.97 2.96 -6.06
C HIS A 29 3.56 2.63 -6.54
N ILE A 30 2.78 1.86 -5.78
CA ILE A 30 1.49 1.32 -6.25
C ILE A 30 0.27 2.08 -5.71
N ILE A 31 0.42 2.87 -4.64
CA ILE A 31 -0.72 3.50 -3.96
C ILE A 31 -1.45 4.55 -4.80
N HIS A 32 -0.75 5.14 -5.76
CA HIS A 32 -1.26 6.16 -6.68
C HIS A 32 -1.94 5.56 -7.91
N HIS A 33 -1.88 4.25 -8.11
CA HIS A 33 -2.53 3.62 -9.25
C HIS A 33 -4.05 3.61 -9.05
N ASP A 34 -4.80 3.94 -10.11
CA ASP A 34 -6.27 3.94 -10.10
C ASP A 34 -6.82 2.56 -9.70
N ASN A 35 -6.19 1.50 -10.20
CA ASN A 35 -6.50 0.12 -9.82
C ASN A 35 -5.37 -0.50 -8.98
N PHE A 36 -5.43 -0.24 -7.67
CA PHE A 36 -4.46 -0.75 -6.69
C PHE A 36 -4.37 -2.28 -6.72
N TYR A 37 -5.50 -2.98 -6.61
CA TYR A 37 -5.51 -4.45 -6.52
C TYR A 37 -5.00 -5.10 -7.81
N GLN A 38 -5.38 -4.59 -8.99
CA GLN A 38 -4.82 -5.08 -10.25
C GLN A 38 -3.29 -4.93 -10.27
N SER A 39 -2.77 -3.80 -9.77
CA SER A 39 -1.33 -3.58 -9.67
C SER A 39 -0.66 -4.58 -8.72
N VAL A 40 -1.33 -4.95 -7.62
CA VAL A 40 -0.89 -6.02 -6.72
C VAL A 40 -0.81 -7.36 -7.43
N TYR A 41 -1.90 -7.80 -8.09
CA TYR A 41 -1.92 -9.07 -8.81
C TYR A 41 -0.81 -9.13 -9.87
N LEU A 42 -0.64 -8.08 -10.66
CA LEU A 42 0.40 -8.01 -11.69
C LEU A 42 1.81 -8.03 -11.08
N SER A 43 2.01 -7.41 -9.92
CA SER A 43 3.30 -7.47 -9.21
C SER A 43 3.58 -8.87 -8.68
N VAL A 44 2.59 -9.55 -8.09
CA VAL A 44 2.73 -10.94 -7.63
C VAL A 44 3.03 -11.88 -8.81
N ALA A 45 2.31 -11.74 -9.93
CA ALA A 45 2.55 -12.53 -11.14
C ALA A 45 3.98 -12.35 -11.68
N LYS A 46 4.43 -11.09 -11.85
CA LYS A 46 5.78 -10.78 -12.32
C LYS A 46 6.86 -11.37 -11.42
N SER A 47 6.70 -11.26 -10.10
CA SER A 47 7.66 -11.81 -9.14
C SER A 47 7.72 -13.34 -9.15
N ASN A 48 6.68 -14.01 -9.62
CA ASN A 48 6.57 -15.47 -9.66
C ASN A 48 6.63 -16.06 -11.08
N ASN A 49 7.08 -15.27 -12.07
CA ASN A 49 7.21 -15.67 -13.48
C ASN A 49 5.90 -16.16 -14.12
N ILE A 50 4.76 -15.64 -13.69
CA ILE A 50 3.47 -15.89 -14.35
C ILE A 50 3.31 -14.90 -15.50
N ASP A 51 3.00 -15.43 -16.68
CA ASP A 51 2.77 -14.64 -17.88
C ASP A 51 1.51 -13.75 -17.70
N LEU A 52 1.64 -12.48 -18.10
CA LEU A 52 0.61 -11.46 -17.98
C LEU A 52 -0.61 -11.70 -18.88
N HIS A 53 -0.50 -12.62 -19.84
CA HIS A 53 -1.58 -13.02 -20.75
C HIS A 53 -1.98 -14.48 -20.57
N SER A 54 -1.65 -15.10 -19.43
CA SER A 54 -1.98 -16.49 -19.16
C SER A 54 -3.35 -16.67 -18.51
N TYR A 55 -4.01 -17.78 -18.81
CA TYR A 55 -5.18 -18.24 -18.08
C TYR A 55 -4.88 -18.45 -16.58
N GLN A 56 -3.62 -18.78 -16.23
CA GLN A 56 -3.17 -18.87 -14.85
C GLN A 56 -3.30 -17.53 -14.10
N LEU A 57 -2.99 -16.40 -14.77
CA LEU A 57 -3.20 -15.07 -14.20
C LEU A 57 -4.70 -14.82 -13.95
N GLU A 58 -5.56 -15.17 -14.90
CA GLU A 58 -7.01 -15.00 -14.76
C GLU A 58 -7.54 -15.76 -13.54
N VAL A 59 -7.14 -17.02 -13.37
CA VAL A 59 -7.50 -17.84 -12.20
C VAL A 59 -6.96 -17.24 -10.89
N MET A 60 -5.72 -16.73 -10.90
CA MET A 60 -5.12 -16.06 -9.75
C MET A 60 -5.86 -14.77 -9.37
N MET A 61 -6.31 -13.99 -10.36
CA MET A 61 -7.04 -12.73 -10.15
C MET A 61 -8.44 -12.94 -9.57
N ASP A 62 -9.01 -14.13 -9.70
CA ASP A 62 -10.28 -14.51 -9.06
C ASP A 62 -10.11 -14.87 -7.57
N GLN A 63 -8.87 -15.10 -7.12
CA GLN A 63 -8.59 -15.43 -5.73
C GLN A 63 -8.34 -14.19 -4.86
N SER A 64 -8.65 -14.32 -3.57
CA SER A 64 -8.42 -13.25 -2.59
C SER A 64 -6.94 -13.08 -2.27
N ILE A 65 -6.50 -11.82 -2.13
CA ILE A 65 -5.15 -11.50 -1.66
C ILE A 65 -5.16 -11.42 -0.13
N VAL A 66 -4.23 -12.13 0.51
CA VAL A 66 -3.98 -12.04 1.94
C VAL A 66 -2.73 -11.21 2.18
N PHE A 67 -2.90 -10.06 2.82
CA PHE A 67 -1.82 -9.16 3.16
C PHE A 67 -1.22 -9.47 4.54
N THR A 68 0.10 -9.37 4.65
CA THR A 68 0.86 -9.65 5.88
C THR A 68 2.14 -8.81 5.92
N ASN A 69 2.84 -8.82 7.06
CA ASN A 69 4.20 -8.25 7.21
C ASN A 69 4.25 -6.77 6.78
N GLU A 70 3.27 -6.02 7.24
CA GLU A 70 3.15 -4.59 7.07
C GLU A 70 4.28 -3.83 7.77
N LYS A 71 4.92 -2.91 7.03
CA LYS A 71 6.04 -2.09 7.50
C LYS A 71 5.82 -0.63 7.12
N GLY A 72 6.32 0.27 7.97
CA GLY A 72 6.18 1.72 7.76
C GLY A 72 4.74 2.18 7.93
N CYS A 73 4.26 3.02 7.01
CA CYS A 73 2.92 3.62 7.08
C CYS A 73 1.77 2.59 6.92
N VAL A 74 2.10 1.37 6.50
CA VAL A 74 1.16 0.28 6.26
C VAL A 74 0.77 -0.44 7.56
N GLN A 75 1.51 -0.22 8.64
CA GLN A 75 1.23 -0.84 9.93
C GLN A 75 -0.14 -0.41 10.46
N GLY A 76 -0.96 -1.39 10.86
CA GLY A 76 -2.33 -1.16 11.30
C GLY A 76 -3.33 -0.87 10.17
N CYS A 77 -2.92 -0.97 8.90
CA CYS A 77 -3.83 -0.87 7.75
C CYS A 77 -4.42 -2.22 7.32
N VAL A 78 -3.93 -3.32 7.88
CA VAL A 78 -4.39 -4.68 7.58
C VAL A 78 -5.15 -5.22 8.79
N THR A 79 -6.37 -5.72 8.56
CA THR A 79 -7.18 -6.42 9.57
C THR A 79 -7.60 -7.77 9.00
N ASP A 80 -7.29 -8.85 9.71
CA ASP A 80 -7.58 -10.25 9.29
C ASP A 80 -7.11 -10.58 7.86
N GLY A 81 -5.95 -10.04 7.46
CA GLY A 81 -5.38 -10.24 6.13
C GLY A 81 -5.99 -9.38 5.02
N ILE A 82 -7.00 -8.55 5.36
CA ILE A 82 -7.65 -7.62 4.44
C ILE A 82 -7.04 -6.23 4.63
N LEU A 83 -6.57 -5.65 3.54
CA LEU A 83 -6.04 -4.29 3.53
C LEU A 83 -7.17 -3.26 3.40
N ASP A 84 -7.24 -2.32 4.34
CA ASP A 84 -8.08 -1.13 4.21
C ASP A 84 -7.35 -0.10 3.34
N LEU A 85 -7.73 -0.04 2.06
CA LEU A 85 -7.14 0.88 1.09
C LEU A 85 -7.35 2.36 1.47
N LYS A 86 -8.46 2.70 2.13
CA LYS A 86 -8.73 4.07 2.55
C LYS A 86 -7.79 4.48 3.68
N LEU A 87 -7.67 3.63 4.70
CA LEU A 87 -6.77 3.85 5.83
C LEU A 87 -5.32 3.91 5.35
N LEU A 88 -4.93 3.03 4.42
CA LEU A 88 -3.61 3.04 3.81
C LEU A 88 -3.32 4.35 3.08
N ARG A 89 -4.26 4.84 2.25
CA ARG A 89 -4.11 6.12 1.53
C ARG A 89 -3.98 7.30 2.49
N GLU A 90 -4.76 7.31 3.56
CA GLU A 90 -4.68 8.35 4.59
C GLU A 90 -3.34 8.31 5.35
N ALA A 91 -2.87 7.11 5.72
CA ALA A 91 -1.60 6.92 6.41
C ALA A 91 -0.41 7.31 5.52
N HIS A 92 -0.44 6.90 4.25
CA HIS A 92 0.60 7.25 3.26
C HIS A 92 0.68 8.75 3.03
N GLN A 93 -0.46 9.41 2.80
CA GLN A 93 -0.52 10.87 2.64
C GLN A 93 0.07 11.60 3.83
N LYS A 94 -0.24 11.17 5.06
CA LYS A 94 0.33 11.79 6.28
C LYS A 94 1.85 11.69 6.30
N VAL A 95 2.41 10.53 6.00
CA VAL A 95 3.87 10.31 5.98
C VAL A 95 4.55 11.08 4.86
N GLU A 96 3.93 11.18 3.68
CA GLU A 96 4.44 11.95 2.54
C GLU A 96 4.53 13.46 2.85
N CYS A 97 3.66 13.97 3.72
CA CYS A 97 3.64 15.38 4.11
C CYS A 97 4.68 15.73 5.19
N LEU A 98 5.14 14.75 5.98
CA LEU A 98 6.06 14.97 7.10
C LEU A 98 7.37 15.68 6.67
N PRO A 99 8.05 15.31 5.58
CA PRO A 99 9.27 16.01 5.15
C PRO A 99 9.06 17.50 4.84
N ALA A 100 7.88 17.90 4.37
CA ALA A 100 7.54 19.29 4.07
C ALA A 100 7.20 20.09 5.34
N ILE A 101 6.60 19.44 6.34
CA ILE A 101 6.08 20.09 7.55
C ILE A 101 7.12 20.05 8.69
N GLU A 102 7.95 19.01 8.80
CA GLU A 102 8.98 18.85 9.83
C GLU A 102 9.92 20.06 9.99
N PRO A 103 10.41 20.71 8.90
CA PRO A 103 11.23 21.90 9.02
C PRO A 103 10.48 23.08 9.65
N LEU A 104 9.18 23.21 9.37
CA LEU A 104 8.32 24.25 9.94
C LEU A 104 8.06 23.95 11.42
N ILE A 105 7.77 22.70 11.77
CA ILE A 105 7.58 22.28 13.17
C ILE A 105 8.83 22.56 14.01
N LYS A 106 10.02 22.19 13.50
CA LYS A 106 11.30 22.45 14.18
C LYS A 106 11.59 23.95 14.30
N LYS A 107 11.28 24.73 13.26
CA LYS A 107 11.52 26.18 13.24
C LYS A 107 10.63 26.93 14.24
N PHE A 108 9.38 26.52 14.38
CA PHE A 108 8.38 27.22 15.18
C PHE A 108 8.08 26.56 16.54
N GLN A 109 8.79 25.49 16.92
CA GLN A 109 8.61 24.74 18.18
C GLN A 109 7.15 24.43 18.45
N VAL A 110 6.50 23.86 17.45
CA VAL A 110 5.05 23.75 17.37
C VAL A 110 4.55 22.64 18.29
N ASP A 111 3.54 22.95 19.11
CA ASP A 111 2.87 21.96 19.96
C ASP A 111 2.13 20.88 19.16
N LYS A 112 1.86 19.74 19.80
CA LYS A 112 1.28 18.54 19.18
C LYS A 112 -0.08 18.80 18.50
N ASP A 113 -0.88 19.71 19.03
CA ASP A 113 -2.19 20.06 18.48
C ASP A 113 -2.09 20.90 17.20
N ILE A 114 -1.12 21.81 17.15
CA ILE A 114 -0.84 22.63 15.97
C ILE A 114 -0.17 21.78 14.88
N HIS A 115 0.63 20.78 15.26
CA HIS A 115 1.15 19.78 14.33
C HIS A 115 0.02 19.07 13.57
N SER A 116 -1.01 18.57 14.26
CA SER A 116 -2.17 17.95 13.59
C SER A 116 -2.89 18.92 12.66
N ALA A 117 -3.09 20.16 13.10
CA ALA A 117 -3.76 21.19 12.29
C ALA A 117 -2.98 21.53 11.01
N LEU A 118 -1.64 21.58 11.07
CA LEU A 118 -0.79 21.83 9.90
C LEU A 118 -0.84 20.69 8.89
N VAL A 119 -0.82 19.43 9.36
CA VAL A 119 -0.98 18.26 8.51
C VAL A 119 -2.35 18.29 7.81
N GLU A 120 -3.41 18.56 8.56
CA GLU A 120 -4.77 18.62 8.01
C GLU A 120 -4.94 19.76 6.99
N ALA A 121 -4.44 20.97 7.29
CA ALA A 121 -4.48 22.10 6.37
C ALA A 121 -3.70 21.84 5.08
N TYR A 122 -2.54 21.20 5.16
CA TYR A 122 -1.75 20.81 3.99
C TYR A 122 -2.50 19.79 3.11
N LEU A 123 -3.08 18.76 3.72
CA LEU A 123 -3.86 17.75 3.02
C LEU A 123 -5.11 18.33 2.35
N LEU A 124 -5.80 19.27 3.01
CA LEU A 124 -6.93 20.00 2.43
C LEU A 124 -6.51 20.81 1.19
N GLY A 125 -5.37 21.50 1.26
CA GLY A 125 -4.82 22.23 0.13
C GLY A 125 -4.46 21.33 -1.07
N LYS A 126 -3.88 20.16 -0.82
CA LYS A 126 -3.52 19.19 -1.88
C LYS A 126 -4.74 18.60 -2.60
N LYS A 127 -5.88 18.44 -1.92
CA LYS A 127 -7.14 17.95 -2.50
C LYS A 127 -7.89 19.00 -3.32
N SER A 128 -7.63 20.28 -3.10
CA SER A 128 -8.36 21.39 -3.75
C SER A 128 -7.78 21.81 -5.11
N LYS A 129 -6.79 21.07 -5.62
CA LYS A 129 -6.04 21.39 -6.84
C LYS A 129 -6.21 20.28 -7.88
#